data_AF-A0A1Y3MLN3-F1
#
_entry.id   AF-A0A1Y3MLN3-F1
#
_cell.length_a   1.000
_cell.length_b   1.000
_cell.length_c   1.000
_cell.angle_alpha   90.00
_cell.angle_beta   90.00
_cell.angle_gamma   90.00
#
_symmetry.space_group_name_H-M   'P 1'
#
loop_
_entity.id
_entity.type
_entity.pdbx_description
1 polymer ?
#
loop_
_entity_poly.entity_id
_entity_poly.type
_entity_poly.pdbx_seq_one_letter_code
_entity_poly.pdbx_strand_id
1 'polypeptide(L)'
;MEFDNSMRTMTVYDSNYNCIDVLNVGILFNNKEMVNAVIESQDINVNQLSSSGLTPLTLACLMSNEKLVKVLFRHGALANIEDNYGTLPLVYADKINNVKIKNILYRNGANPYLPSTNVNESLIDLFKKEKII
;
A
#
# COMPACT_ATOMS: atom_id res chain seq x y z
N MET A 1 -1.75 10.51 -34.13
CA MET A 1 -2.76 9.49 -33.76
C MET A 1 -2.31 8.89 -32.45
N GLU A 2 -2.89 9.38 -31.37
CA GLU A 2 -2.75 8.82 -30.03
C GLU A 2 -3.47 7.48 -30.00
N PHE A 3 -2.73 6.41 -29.72
CA PHE A 3 -3.31 5.15 -29.29
C PHE A 3 -2.70 4.82 -27.94
N ASP A 4 -3.43 5.29 -26.94
CA ASP A 4 -3.62 4.76 -25.59
C ASP A 4 -2.43 4.06 -24.89
N ASN A 5 -1.81 4.79 -23.97
CA ASN A 5 -0.79 4.34 -23.02
C ASN A 5 -1.39 3.60 -21.79
N SER A 6 -2.69 3.30 -21.77
CA SER A 6 -3.38 2.68 -20.64
C SER A 6 -3.11 1.17 -20.46
N MET A 7 -2.25 0.57 -21.28
CA MET A 7 -2.01 -0.88 -21.22
C MET A 7 -0.54 -1.23 -21.48
N ARG A 8 0.40 -0.46 -20.90
CA ARG A 8 1.81 -0.87 -20.75
C ARG A 8 1.90 -2.03 -19.75
N THR A 9 1.44 -3.16 -20.26
CA THR A 9 1.70 -4.54 -19.88
C THR A 9 3.08 -4.72 -19.26
N MET A 10 3.10 -5.26 -18.04
CA MET A 10 4.01 -6.30 -17.53
C MET A 10 5.34 -6.53 -18.29
N THR A 11 6.15 -5.51 -18.56
CA THR A 11 7.51 -5.71 -19.06
C THR A 11 8.42 -6.05 -17.89
N VAL A 12 8.48 -7.35 -17.58
CA VAL A 12 9.73 -8.07 -17.34
C VAL A 12 10.86 -7.43 -18.15
N TYR A 13 11.79 -6.67 -17.56
CA TYR A 13 13.17 -6.40 -18.06
C TYR A 13 13.89 -5.40 -17.14
N ASP A 14 14.09 -5.74 -15.87
CA ASP A 14 15.27 -5.23 -15.17
C ASP A 14 15.77 -6.28 -14.20
N SER A 15 17.09 -6.46 -14.17
CA SER A 15 17.87 -7.40 -13.38
C SER A 15 17.79 -7.15 -11.85
N ASN A 16 16.73 -6.52 -11.38
CA ASN A 16 16.56 -5.91 -10.07
C ASN A 16 15.28 -6.40 -9.40
N TYR A 17 15.07 -7.71 -9.30
CA TYR A 17 14.11 -8.23 -8.32
C TYR A 17 14.64 -7.88 -6.93
N ASN A 18 14.23 -6.73 -6.42
CA ASN A 18 14.54 -6.33 -5.07
C ASN A 18 13.73 -7.21 -4.10
N CYS A 19 14.22 -7.38 -2.87
CA CYS A 19 13.57 -8.21 -1.86
C CYS A 19 12.13 -7.77 -1.54
N ILE A 20 11.83 -6.48 -1.73
CA ILE A 20 10.50 -5.90 -1.52
C ILE A 20 9.50 -6.37 -2.60
N ASP A 21 9.93 -6.61 -3.84
CA ASP A 21 9.09 -7.20 -4.89
C ASP A 21 8.76 -8.65 -4.58
N VAL A 22 9.72 -9.42 -4.05
CA VAL A 22 9.49 -10.79 -3.58
C VAL A 22 8.49 -10.81 -2.43
N LEU A 23 8.60 -9.87 -1.48
CA LEU A 23 7.63 -9.70 -0.41
C LEU A 23 6.22 -9.41 -0.96
N ASN A 24 6.12 -8.50 -1.94
CA ASN A 24 4.86 -8.15 -2.58
C ASN A 24 4.22 -9.32 -3.32
N VAL A 25 5.00 -10.19 -3.96
CA VAL A 25 4.49 -11.43 -4.55
C VAL A 25 3.82 -12.31 -3.47
N GLY A 26 4.46 -12.46 -2.30
CA GLY A 26 3.85 -13.17 -1.16
C GLY A 26 2.53 -12.55 -0.71
N ILE A 27 2.43 -11.22 -0.72
CA ILE A 27 1.21 -10.49 -0.41
C ILE A 27 0.12 -10.77 -1.45
N LEU A 28 0.44 -10.66 -2.75
CA LEU A 28 -0.49 -10.91 -3.87
C LEU A 28 -1.11 -12.30 -3.82
N PHE A 29 -0.32 -13.31 -3.45
CA PHE A 29 -0.80 -14.69 -3.31
C PHE A 29 -1.44 -14.98 -1.95
N ASN A 30 -1.59 -13.98 -1.08
CA ASN A 30 -2.08 -14.12 0.29
C ASN A 30 -1.33 -15.22 1.08
N ASN A 31 -0.03 -15.35 0.81
CA ASN A 31 0.82 -16.36 1.43
C ASN A 31 1.57 -15.74 2.61
N LYS A 32 0.96 -15.87 3.80
CA LYS A 32 1.51 -15.29 5.03
C LYS A 32 2.85 -15.93 5.40
N GLU A 33 2.99 -17.24 5.19
CA GLU A 33 4.21 -17.99 5.49
C GLU A 33 5.37 -17.48 4.65
N MET A 34 5.14 -17.24 3.35
CA MET A 34 6.12 -16.61 2.46
C MET A 34 6.45 -15.19 2.88
N VAL A 35 5.45 -14.36 3.23
CA VAL A 35 5.66 -12.99 3.71
C VAL A 35 6.55 -12.98 4.95
N ASN A 36 6.27 -13.83 5.94
CA ASN A 36 7.08 -13.95 7.15
C ASN A 36 8.49 -14.45 6.83
N ALA A 37 8.61 -15.51 6.03
CA ALA A 37 9.91 -16.07 5.67
C ALA A 37 10.79 -15.05 4.95
N VAL A 38 10.21 -14.24 4.06
CA VAL A 38 10.94 -13.20 3.32
C VAL A 38 11.42 -12.08 4.27
N ILE A 39 10.57 -11.61 5.19
CA ILE A 39 10.94 -10.60 6.19
C ILE A 39 11.98 -11.12 7.19
N GLU A 40 11.92 -12.40 7.57
CA GLU A 40 12.83 -13.00 8.54
C GLU A 40 14.18 -13.44 7.94
N SER A 41 14.21 -13.81 6.65
CA SER A 41 15.41 -14.33 6.00
C SER A 41 16.33 -13.26 5.42
N GLN A 42 15.83 -12.03 5.26
CA GLN A 42 16.55 -10.94 4.62
C GLN A 42 16.37 -9.65 5.42
N ASP A 43 17.37 -8.77 5.38
CA ASP A 43 17.27 -7.43 5.96
C ASP A 43 16.42 -6.54 5.04
N ILE A 44 15.10 -6.72 5.12
CA ILE A 44 14.12 -6.04 4.26
C ILE A 44 13.57 -4.83 4.98
N ASN A 45 13.71 -3.68 4.33
CA ASN A 45 12.97 -2.50 4.72
C ASN A 45 11.51 -2.60 4.24
N VAL A 46 10.59 -3.00 5.11
CA VAL A 46 9.14 -3.13 4.83
C VAL A 46 8.45 -1.82 4.43
N ASN A 47 9.15 -0.70 4.56
CA ASN A 47 8.69 0.64 4.23
C ASN A 47 9.18 1.12 2.85
N GLN A 48 10.03 0.34 2.19
CA GLN A 48 10.53 0.66 0.86
C GLN A 48 9.43 0.50 -0.19
N LEU A 49 9.50 1.32 -1.25
CA LEU A 49 8.66 1.18 -2.43
C LEU A 49 9.17 0.07 -3.34
N SER A 50 8.24 -0.73 -3.85
CA SER A 50 8.49 -1.74 -4.87
C SER A 50 8.89 -1.13 -6.22
N SER A 51 9.26 -1.99 -7.18
CA SER A 51 9.46 -1.55 -8.57
C SER A 51 8.18 -0.95 -9.18
N SER A 52 7.01 -1.39 -8.72
CA SER A 52 5.71 -0.77 -9.07
C SER A 52 5.40 0.52 -8.30
N GLY A 53 6.30 0.95 -7.40
CA GLY A 53 6.16 2.19 -6.65
C GLY A 53 5.20 2.12 -5.47
N LEU A 54 4.82 0.93 -5.01
CA LEU A 54 3.90 0.73 -3.88
C LEU A 54 4.65 0.27 -2.64
N THR A 55 4.17 0.63 -1.45
CA THR A 55 4.61 -0.05 -0.23
C THR A 55 3.90 -1.41 -0.09
N PRO A 56 4.51 -2.40 0.58
CA PRO A 56 3.81 -3.63 0.97
C PRO A 56 2.50 -3.37 1.72
N LEU A 57 2.46 -2.33 2.55
CA LEU A 57 1.27 -1.95 3.30
C LEU A 57 0.15 -1.45 2.38
N THR A 58 0.48 -0.60 1.40
CA THR A 58 -0.47 -0.13 0.38
C THR A 58 -1.07 -1.31 -0.37
N LEU A 59 -0.24 -2.28 -0.77
CA LEU A 59 -0.68 -3.48 -1.47
C LEU A 59 -1.61 -4.36 -0.60
N ALA A 60 -1.27 -4.58 0.67
CA ALA A 60 -2.12 -5.33 1.59
C ALA A 60 -3.48 -4.64 1.86
N CYS A 61 -3.49 -3.30 1.85
CA CYS A 61 -4.73 -2.51 1.95
C CYS A 61 -5.60 -2.65 0.70
N LEU A 62 -5.00 -2.59 -0.50
CA LEU A 62 -5.68 -2.82 -1.79
C LEU A 62 -6.34 -4.20 -1.85
N MET A 63 -5.65 -5.21 -1.34
CA MET A 63 -6.17 -6.58 -1.27
C MET A 63 -7.23 -6.78 -0.19
N SER A 64 -7.54 -5.75 0.60
CA SER A 64 -8.45 -5.84 1.75
C SER A 64 -8.08 -6.95 2.74
N ASN A 65 -6.79 -7.22 2.90
CA ASN A 65 -6.30 -8.33 3.70
C ASN A 65 -5.84 -7.89 5.10
N GLU A 66 -6.79 -7.88 6.03
CA GLU A 66 -6.54 -7.49 7.44
C GLU A 66 -5.41 -8.27 8.11
N LYS A 67 -5.23 -9.55 7.76
CA LYS A 67 -4.21 -10.40 8.38
C LYS A 67 -2.82 -9.95 7.96
N LEU A 68 -2.61 -9.70 6.66
CA LEU A 68 -1.34 -9.23 6.14
C LEU A 68 -1.03 -7.81 6.59
N VAL A 69 -2.02 -6.91 6.64
CA VAL A 69 -1.86 -5.56 7.21
C VAL A 69 -1.32 -5.65 8.65
N LYS A 70 -1.88 -6.52 9.49
CA LYS A 70 -1.39 -6.72 10.87
C LYS A 70 0.03 -7.30 10.92
N VAL A 71 0.37 -8.23 10.02
CA VAL A 71 1.72 -8.80 9.94
C VAL A 71 2.72 -7.70 9.59
N LEU A 72 2.45 -6.91 8.56
CA LEU A 72 3.34 -5.82 8.15
C LEU A 72 3.56 -4.80 9.28
N PHE A 73 2.51 -4.42 10.01
CA PHE A 73 2.66 -3.55 11.19
C PHE A 73 3.50 -4.16 12.31
N ARG A 74 3.38 -5.47 12.56
CA ARG A 74 4.25 -6.17 13.53
C ARG A 74 5.72 -6.13 13.15
N HIS A 75 6.02 -6.00 11.85
CA HIS A 75 7.36 -5.87 11.32
C HIS A 75 7.78 -4.42 11.05
N GLY A 76 7.08 -3.43 11.62
CA GLY A 76 7.50 -2.03 11.57
C GLY A 76 7.05 -1.23 10.34
N ALA A 77 6.01 -1.70 9.64
CA ALA A 77 5.40 -0.91 8.58
C ALA A 77 4.84 0.42 9.11
N LEU A 78 5.09 1.51 8.38
CA LEU A 78 4.63 2.85 8.70
C LEU A 78 3.33 3.14 7.93
N ALA A 79 2.33 3.66 8.65
CA ALA A 79 1.00 3.86 8.08
C ALA A 79 0.87 5.07 7.14
N ASN A 80 1.85 5.98 7.16
CA ASN A 80 1.79 7.29 6.49
C ASN A 80 2.81 7.45 5.36
N ILE A 81 3.28 6.34 4.77
CA ILE A 81 4.17 6.40 3.61
C ILE A 81 3.34 6.53 2.35
N GLU A 82 3.62 7.56 1.57
CA GLU A 82 3.05 7.70 0.23
C GLU A 82 3.71 6.74 -0.75
N ASP A 83 2.91 6.19 -1.64
CA ASP A 83 3.43 5.51 -2.82
C ASP A 83 3.95 6.50 -3.87
N ASN A 84 4.49 6.00 -4.98
CA ASN A 84 4.97 6.84 -6.09
C ASN A 84 3.86 7.67 -6.76
N TYR A 85 2.59 7.37 -6.50
CA TYR A 85 1.47 8.18 -6.97
C TYR A 85 1.10 9.29 -5.98
N GLY A 86 1.83 9.40 -4.86
CA GLY A 86 1.51 10.36 -3.81
C GLY A 86 0.31 9.95 -2.98
N THR A 87 -0.02 8.66 -2.92
CA THR A 87 -1.23 8.15 -2.25
C THR A 87 -0.89 7.41 -0.96
N LEU A 88 -1.59 7.74 0.13
CA LEU A 88 -1.43 7.10 1.44
C LEU A 88 -2.21 5.77 1.52
N PRO A 89 -1.74 4.75 2.27
CA PRO A 89 -2.46 3.49 2.49
C PRO A 89 -3.90 3.69 2.98
N LEU A 90 -4.14 4.72 3.81
CA LEU A 90 -5.46 5.06 4.33
C LEU A 90 -6.44 5.49 3.23
N VAL A 91 -5.98 6.21 2.21
CA VAL A 91 -6.83 6.62 1.06
C VAL A 91 -7.38 5.38 0.34
N TYR A 92 -6.56 4.34 0.17
CA TYR A 92 -7.01 3.08 -0.43
C TYR A 92 -8.02 2.33 0.44
N ALA A 93 -7.76 2.25 1.75
CA ALA A 93 -8.71 1.64 2.68
C ALA A 93 -10.07 2.37 2.71
N ASP A 94 -10.06 3.69 2.55
CA ASP A 94 -11.25 4.54 2.45
C ASP A 94 -12.01 4.32 1.16
N LYS A 95 -11.33 4.30 0.00
CA LYS A 95 -11.96 4.02 -1.30
C LYS A 95 -12.67 2.67 -1.36
N ILE A 96 -12.09 1.65 -0.72
CA ILE A 96 -12.66 0.31 -0.66
C ILE A 96 -13.75 0.22 0.42
N ASN A 97 -13.95 1.27 1.22
CA ASN A 97 -14.85 1.34 2.36
C ASN A 97 -14.59 0.22 3.39
N ASN A 98 -13.32 -0.14 3.58
CA ASN A 98 -12.93 -1.21 4.50
C ASN A 98 -12.69 -0.67 5.91
N VAL A 99 -13.77 -0.51 6.67
CA VAL A 99 -13.75 0.01 8.05
C VAL A 99 -12.77 -0.72 8.96
N LYS A 100 -12.58 -2.04 8.77
CA LYS A 100 -11.68 -2.83 9.62
C LYS A 100 -10.22 -2.48 9.36
N ILE A 101 -9.81 -2.35 8.10
CA ILE A 101 -8.45 -1.93 7.74
C ILE A 101 -8.22 -0.48 8.16
N LYS A 102 -9.18 0.43 7.95
CA LYS A 102 -9.12 1.80 8.46
C LYS A 102 -8.83 1.83 9.96
N ASN A 103 -9.57 1.04 10.74
CA ASN A 103 -9.34 0.95 12.19
C ASN A 103 -7.96 0.39 12.55
N ILE A 104 -7.43 -0.56 11.78
CA ILE A 104 -6.07 -1.06 12.00
C ILE A 104 -5.05 0.04 11.68
N LEU A 105 -5.20 0.74 10.56
CA LEU A 105 -4.34 1.86 10.17
C LEU A 105 -4.35 2.96 11.24
N TYR A 106 -5.52 3.40 11.72
CA TYR A 106 -5.64 4.41 12.77
C TYR A 106 -4.94 4.01 14.07
N ARG A 107 -5.11 2.75 14.49
CA ARG A 107 -4.44 2.22 15.69
C ARG A 107 -2.92 2.18 15.56
N ASN A 108 -2.41 2.15 14.33
CA ASN A 108 -0.98 2.15 14.03
C ASN A 108 -0.50 3.53 13.52
N GLY A 109 -1.19 4.61 13.91
CA GLY A 109 -0.72 5.97 13.70
C GLY A 109 -1.02 6.56 12.32
N ALA A 110 -1.94 5.97 11.54
CA ALA A 110 -2.40 6.59 10.30
C ALA A 110 -3.07 7.93 10.60
N ASN A 111 -2.63 8.97 9.89
CA ASN A 111 -3.17 10.32 10.07
C ASN A 111 -4.17 10.64 8.94
N PRO A 112 -5.49 10.75 9.24
CA PRO A 112 -6.51 11.06 8.24
C PRO A 112 -6.42 12.48 7.68
N TYR A 113 -5.64 13.36 8.31
CA TYR A 113 -5.48 14.74 7.90
C TYR A 113 -4.23 14.98 7.05
N LEU A 114 -3.38 13.97 6.85
CA LEU A 114 -2.28 14.11 5.90
C LEU A 114 -2.86 14.21 4.49
N PRO A 115 -2.59 15.31 3.77
CA PRO A 115 -2.95 15.38 2.37
C PRO A 115 -2.10 14.37 1.62
N SER A 116 -2.75 13.51 0.83
CA SER A 116 -2.02 12.75 -0.17
C SER A 116 -1.52 13.76 -1.22
N THR A 117 -0.26 13.67 -1.61
CA THR A 117 0.30 14.54 -2.66
C THR A 117 -0.33 14.30 -4.03
N ASN A 118 -1.08 13.20 -4.18
CA ASN A 118 -2.03 13.00 -5.27
C ASN A 118 -3.14 14.06 -5.21
N VAL A 119 -2.97 15.12 -5.99
CA VAL A 119 -3.71 16.40 -6.00
C VAL A 119 -5.24 16.31 -6.15
N ASN A 120 -5.82 15.12 -6.30
CA ASN A 120 -7.25 14.91 -6.52
C ASN A 120 -7.97 14.14 -5.40
N GLU A 121 -7.26 13.62 -4.39
CA GLU A 121 -7.83 12.62 -3.47
C GLU A 121 -7.28 12.71 -2.04
N SER A 122 -7.09 13.94 -1.56
CA SER A 122 -6.87 14.15 -0.13
C SER A 122 -8.09 13.64 0.65
N LEU A 123 -7.89 12.93 1.76
CA LEU A 123 -8.97 12.49 2.65
C LEU A 123 -9.85 13.66 3.08
N ILE A 124 -9.26 14.86 3.21
CA ILE A 124 -9.98 16.11 3.49
C ILE A 124 -11.03 16.41 2.39
N ASP A 125 -10.72 16.15 1.13
CA ASP A 125 -11.65 16.38 0.02
C ASP A 125 -12.73 15.30 -0.07
N LEU A 126 -12.43 14.06 0.35
CA LEU A 126 -13.42 13.00 0.57
C LEU A 126 -14.39 13.37 1.72
N PHE A 127 -13.88 13.80 2.88
CA PHE A 127 -14.70 14.22 4.01
C PHE A 127 -15.56 15.46 3.68
N LYS A 128 -15.04 16.40 2.86
CA LYS A 128 -15.81 17.54 2.34
C LYS A 128 -16.92 17.10 1.36
N LYS A 129 -16.67 16.10 0.51
CA LYS A 129 -17.70 15.55 -0.40
C LYS A 129 -18.83 14.84 0.35
N GLU A 130 -18.53 14.21 1.48
CA GLU A 130 -19.52 13.49 2.30
C GLU A 130 -20.36 14.40 3.24
N LYS A 131 -20.19 15.74 3.21
CA LYS A 131 -20.94 16.69 4.06
C LYS A 131 -20.90 16.38 5.56
N ILE A 132 -19.76 15.92 6.10
CA ILE A 132 -19.59 15.69 7.55
C ILE A 132 -18.87 16.87 8.24
N ILE A 133 -18.74 18.01 7.56
CA ILE A 133 -18.32 19.30 8.15
C ILE A 133 -19.03 20.45 7.45
#